data_AF-A0A2V7RIY5-F1
#
_entry.id   AF-A0A2V7RIY5-F1
#
_cell.length_a   1.000
_cell.length_b   1.000
_cell.length_c   1.000
_cell.angle_alpha   90.00
_cell.angle_beta   90.00
_cell.angle_gamma   90.00
#
_symmetry.space_group_name_H-M   'P 1'
#
loop_
_entity.id
_entity.type
_entity.pdbx_description
1 polymer ?
#
loop_
_entity_poly.entity_id
_entity_poly.type
_entity_poly.pdbx_seq_one_letter_code
_entity_poly.pdbx_strand_id
1 'polypeptide(L)'
;MGAATGGAADRAAARTQHRRALRAQSRDLARHDARHGREQAGDDRGRRVRRRDDDGDVPGAARQADPGGSRGRRRALPRDARVHRGGEGPGHHPLPDPRHRREGGEVPGGLPRRHAGGSQEGRGAAAAVRFVPHVVAWNLTRRCNLECAHCYIAAGPRETATGELDTAECRRIADEILAVNPTPLLILSGGEPLLRPDLEELAAHAAAGGATVVVGTNGTLLTDQRIAALKAAGVRGVAVSIDSLRPTYHDNFRHGKGSLAATTAALGRLTAHRMDFIIQTTATKGNRTELAGLAAWAAEQGAVAFNCYFLVATGRGAGLSDLAPLEYEAVLGDLARWERQYRGRMLVRAKCAPHFMRLVHDTDPDSPVLNYETRCPCGVQYCRITPDGQLTPCPYLPEAAGDLRRESFAEIWREAPLLRRLREGALGGKCGACEYRKLCGGCRARAYATQGDVLAADPSCVYEPSPGAAVFEPRQAVTYGAEFTPGLKWDAAARARMARIPSFVRAVVMQRVEEYARRHGKREITPALLSEVRGALPVDFSKKRPFFVTDV
;
A
#
# COMPACT_ATOMS: atom_id res chain seq x y z
N MET A 1 -0.57 7.61 57.78
CA MET A 1 0.79 7.13 57.47
C MET A 1 0.73 5.62 57.27
N GLY A 2 1.26 5.11 56.15
CA GLY A 2 1.48 3.69 55.90
C GLY A 2 0.71 3.12 54.69
N ALA A 3 1.47 2.53 53.75
CA ALA A 3 1.06 1.71 52.59
C ALA A 3 0.79 2.42 51.23
N ALA A 4 1.87 2.92 50.60
CA ALA A 4 1.92 3.16 49.16
C ALA A 4 3.36 3.02 48.61
N THR A 5 3.95 1.81 48.65
CA THR A 5 5.29 1.57 48.05
C THR A 5 5.47 0.21 47.36
N GLY A 6 4.46 -0.65 47.24
CA GLY A 6 4.62 -1.99 46.66
C GLY A 6 4.68 -2.09 45.12
N GLY A 7 4.12 -1.14 44.38
CA GLY A 7 3.84 -1.34 42.94
C GLY A 7 4.96 -1.06 41.94
N ALA A 8 6.06 -0.43 42.36
CA ALA A 8 7.17 -0.04 41.48
C ALA A 8 8.28 -1.09 41.42
N ALA A 9 8.55 -1.76 42.54
CA ALA A 9 9.57 -2.82 42.64
C ALA A 9 9.17 -4.07 41.83
N ASP A 10 7.89 -4.47 41.88
CA ASP A 10 7.38 -5.63 41.14
C ASP A 10 7.41 -5.45 39.62
N ARG A 11 7.17 -4.22 39.13
CA ARG A 11 7.28 -3.90 37.69
C ARG A 11 8.72 -3.87 37.20
N ALA A 12 9.66 -3.46 38.05
CA ALA A 12 11.09 -3.51 37.74
C ALA A 12 11.63 -4.95 37.74
N ALA A 13 11.17 -5.79 38.67
CA ALA A 13 11.50 -7.21 38.74
C ALA A 13 10.98 -7.98 37.51
N ALA A 14 9.73 -7.76 37.11
CA ALA A 14 9.14 -8.38 35.91
C ALA A 14 9.86 -7.97 34.60
N ARG A 15 10.24 -6.68 34.47
CA ARG A 15 11.03 -6.19 33.32
C ARG A 15 12.45 -6.79 33.27
N THR A 16 13.03 -7.08 34.43
CA THR A 16 14.37 -7.68 34.54
C THR A 16 14.33 -9.18 34.23
N GLN A 17 13.30 -9.91 34.68
CA GLN A 17 13.06 -11.31 34.29
C GLN A 17 12.81 -11.46 32.79
N HIS A 18 12.00 -10.57 32.19
CA HIS A 18 11.74 -10.58 30.74
C HIS A 18 13.02 -10.32 29.92
N ARG A 19 13.87 -9.37 30.34
CA ARG A 19 15.18 -9.12 29.71
C ARG A 19 16.16 -10.30 29.86
N ARG A 20 16.10 -11.04 30.98
CA ARG A 20 16.90 -12.27 31.16
C ARG A 20 16.40 -13.41 30.28
N ALA A 21 15.09 -13.57 30.11
CA ALA A 21 14.49 -14.57 29.21
C ALA A 21 14.87 -14.31 27.74
N LEU A 22 14.83 -13.06 27.27
CA LEU A 22 15.26 -12.69 25.92
C LEU A 22 16.75 -12.95 25.66
N ARG A 23 17.61 -12.73 26.66
CA ARG A 23 19.05 -13.04 26.57
C ARG A 23 19.34 -14.54 26.61
N ALA A 24 18.52 -15.34 27.28
CA ALA A 24 18.62 -16.80 27.26
C ALA A 24 18.22 -17.35 25.88
N GLN A 25 17.09 -16.90 25.33
CA GLN A 25 16.63 -17.30 23.99
C GLN A 25 17.61 -16.90 22.87
N SER A 26 18.24 -15.72 22.97
CA SER A 26 19.27 -15.29 22.01
C SER A 26 20.55 -16.14 22.07
N ARG A 27 20.88 -16.71 23.24
CA ARG A 27 22.01 -17.65 23.41
C ARG A 27 21.68 -19.05 22.89
N ASP A 28 20.44 -19.49 23.00
CA ASP A 28 20.00 -20.78 22.46
C ASP A 28 19.89 -20.76 20.94
N LEU A 29 19.44 -19.65 20.34
CA LEU A 29 19.50 -19.41 18.89
C LEU A 29 20.95 -19.44 18.36
N ALA A 30 21.89 -18.75 19.03
CA ALA A 30 23.30 -18.77 18.64
C ALA A 30 23.95 -20.17 18.78
N ARG A 31 23.47 -21.00 19.73
CA ARG A 31 23.93 -22.40 19.89
C ARG A 31 23.32 -23.35 18.87
N HIS A 32 22.13 -23.05 18.35
CA HIS A 32 21.47 -23.83 17.30
C HIS A 32 22.12 -23.56 15.93
N ASP A 33 22.40 -22.30 15.61
CA ASP A 33 23.12 -21.91 14.38
C ASP A 33 24.55 -22.47 14.32
N ALA A 34 25.25 -22.51 15.46
CA ALA A 34 26.60 -23.08 15.53
C ALA A 34 26.66 -24.61 15.36
N ARG A 35 25.55 -25.33 15.63
CA ARG A 35 25.46 -26.78 15.42
C ARG A 35 25.16 -27.10 13.95
N HIS A 36 24.24 -26.36 13.32
CA HIS A 36 23.94 -26.55 11.90
C HIS A 36 25.07 -26.08 10.97
N GLY A 37 25.84 -25.06 11.36
CA GLY A 37 27.04 -24.65 10.62
C GLY A 37 28.18 -25.68 10.64
N ARG A 38 28.19 -26.64 11.59
CA ARG A 38 29.18 -27.73 11.63
C ARG A 38 28.76 -28.97 10.86
N GLU A 39 27.46 -29.23 10.73
CA GLU A 39 26.93 -30.36 9.94
C GLU A 39 27.07 -30.10 8.43
N GLN A 40 26.91 -28.85 7.97
CA GLN A 40 27.10 -28.51 6.55
C GLN A 40 28.57 -28.46 6.10
N ALA A 41 29.53 -28.30 7.02
CA ALA A 41 30.96 -28.29 6.69
C ALA A 41 31.58 -29.71 6.61
N GLY A 42 30.84 -30.74 6.98
CA GLY A 42 31.29 -32.14 6.97
C GLY A 42 31.13 -32.85 5.63
N ASP A 43 30.28 -32.34 4.73
CA ASP A 43 29.80 -33.10 3.57
C ASP A 43 30.43 -32.71 2.22
N ASP A 44 31.42 -31.81 2.21
CA ASP A 44 32.01 -31.27 0.95
C ASP A 44 33.49 -31.67 0.72
N ARG A 45 33.95 -32.77 1.35
CA ARG A 45 35.27 -33.36 1.04
C ARG A 45 35.11 -34.51 0.05
N GLY A 46 34.87 -34.19 -1.22
CA GLY A 46 34.62 -35.28 -2.18
C GLY A 46 34.59 -34.98 -3.66
N ARG A 47 35.38 -34.05 -4.23
CA ARG A 47 35.75 -34.12 -5.66
C ARG A 47 36.92 -33.21 -6.04
N ARG A 48 38.08 -33.82 -6.29
CA ARG A 48 39.19 -33.23 -7.05
C ARG A 48 38.92 -33.38 -8.55
N VAL A 49 38.93 -32.28 -9.30
CA VAL A 49 39.34 -32.28 -10.72
C VAL A 49 40.20 -31.04 -10.98
N ARG A 50 41.22 -31.23 -11.81
CA ARG A 50 42.48 -30.50 -11.92
C ARG A 50 42.33 -29.09 -12.51
N ARG A 51 43.14 -28.16 -11.99
CA ARG A 51 43.48 -26.89 -12.64
C ARG A 51 44.43 -27.14 -13.84
N ARG A 52 44.25 -26.35 -14.89
CA ARG A 52 45.33 -25.89 -15.76
C ARG A 52 45.13 -24.40 -16.01
N ASP A 53 46.23 -23.69 -15.84
CA ASP A 53 46.43 -22.25 -15.94
C ASP A 53 46.29 -21.77 -17.40
N ASP A 54 45.88 -20.51 -17.60
CA ASP A 54 46.71 -19.55 -18.34
C ASP A 54 46.13 -18.13 -18.28
N ASP A 55 47.09 -17.20 -18.24
CA ASP A 55 47.02 -15.76 -18.08
C ASP A 55 46.44 -14.99 -19.29
N GLY A 56 46.10 -13.72 -19.05
CA GLY A 56 46.50 -12.65 -19.97
C GLY A 56 45.41 -11.95 -20.78
N ASP A 57 45.09 -10.74 -20.31
CA ASP A 57 44.92 -9.48 -21.04
C ASP A 57 43.92 -9.26 -22.21
N VAL A 58 43.27 -8.09 -22.05
CA VAL A 58 42.37 -7.27 -22.90
C VAL A 58 43.22 -6.53 -23.99
N PRO A 59 42.75 -5.76 -25.02
CA PRO A 59 41.41 -5.30 -25.46
C PRO A 59 41.11 -5.40 -27.00
N GLY A 60 39.91 -4.94 -27.41
CA GLY A 60 39.84 -3.98 -28.53
C GLY A 60 38.91 -4.26 -29.72
N ALA A 61 37.77 -3.57 -29.72
CA ALA A 61 37.20 -2.77 -30.81
C ALA A 61 37.06 -3.31 -32.27
N ALA A 62 35.78 -3.30 -32.71
CA ALA A 62 35.26 -2.61 -33.90
C ALA A 62 34.93 -3.36 -35.22
N ARG A 63 33.83 -2.86 -35.83
CA ARG A 63 33.37 -2.88 -37.24
C ARG A 63 32.63 -4.15 -37.71
N GLN A 64 31.30 -4.06 -37.89
CA GLN A 64 30.57 -3.71 -39.13
C GLN A 64 30.82 -4.66 -40.31
N ALA A 65 29.84 -5.51 -40.61
CA ALA A 65 29.40 -5.87 -41.97
C ALA A 65 28.07 -6.66 -41.89
N ASP A 66 27.00 -6.06 -42.39
CA ASP A 66 25.87 -6.75 -43.05
C ASP A 66 26.29 -6.98 -44.54
N PRO A 67 25.60 -7.70 -45.45
CA PRO A 67 24.30 -8.37 -45.34
C PRO A 67 24.18 -9.74 -46.04
N GLY A 68 23.03 -10.40 -45.87
CA GLY A 68 22.38 -11.11 -46.99
C GLY A 68 22.09 -12.60 -46.82
N GLY A 69 20.84 -12.96 -47.14
CA GLY A 69 20.61 -14.12 -48.02
C GLY A 69 20.04 -15.40 -47.42
N SER A 70 18.73 -15.38 -47.17
CA SER A 70 17.73 -16.32 -47.74
C SER A 70 17.83 -17.86 -47.56
N ARG A 71 16.66 -18.44 -47.25
CA ARG A 71 16.20 -19.84 -47.51
C ARG A 71 16.89 -20.93 -46.66
N GLY A 72 16.23 -21.94 -46.10
CA GLY A 72 14.86 -22.41 -46.11
C GLY A 72 14.85 -23.85 -45.59
N ARG A 73 13.79 -24.23 -44.86
CA ARG A 73 13.30 -25.60 -44.58
C ARG A 73 14.30 -26.66 -44.05
N ARG A 74 14.01 -27.23 -42.88
CA ARG A 74 13.43 -28.58 -42.71
C ARG A 74 13.26 -28.95 -41.22
N ARG A 75 12.30 -29.85 -41.02
CA ARG A 75 11.79 -30.45 -39.79
C ARG A 75 12.87 -31.09 -38.90
N ALA A 76 12.64 -31.04 -37.58
CA ALA A 76 12.88 -32.16 -36.67
C ALA A 76 12.02 -32.01 -35.39
N LEU A 77 11.10 -32.95 -35.17
CA LEU A 77 10.66 -33.35 -33.82
C LEU A 77 11.72 -34.30 -33.26
N PRO A 78 11.94 -34.37 -31.94
CA PRO A 78 11.32 -35.43 -31.12
C PRO A 78 10.92 -34.98 -29.70
N ARG A 79 9.72 -35.36 -29.24
CA ARG A 79 9.39 -36.42 -28.24
C ARG A 79 9.64 -36.10 -26.75
N ASP A 80 8.53 -36.08 -26.03
CA ASP A 80 8.24 -36.76 -24.76
C ASP A 80 9.28 -36.77 -23.65
N ALA A 81 8.96 -36.05 -22.57
CA ALA A 81 9.27 -36.51 -21.21
C ALA A 81 7.99 -36.42 -20.35
N ARG A 82 7.42 -37.60 -20.11
CA ARG A 82 6.40 -37.86 -19.09
C ARG A 82 6.97 -37.49 -17.73
N VAL A 83 6.23 -36.73 -16.93
CA VAL A 83 6.48 -36.63 -15.49
C VAL A 83 5.34 -37.31 -14.75
N HIS A 84 5.75 -38.24 -13.91
CA HIS A 84 4.97 -39.14 -13.09
C HIS A 84 3.99 -38.42 -12.16
N ARG A 85 2.79 -39.00 -12.03
CA ARG A 85 1.90 -38.81 -10.89
C ARG A 85 2.41 -39.65 -9.71
N GLY A 86 2.48 -39.04 -8.54
CA GLY A 86 2.46 -39.68 -7.23
C GLY A 86 1.74 -38.72 -6.26
N GLY A 87 0.68 -39.22 -5.60
CA GLY A 87 -0.11 -38.49 -4.58
C GLY A 87 0.75 -38.12 -3.36
N GLU A 88 0.33 -37.22 -2.47
CA GLU A 88 -0.88 -37.24 -1.64
C GLU A 88 -1.44 -35.81 -1.42
N GLY A 89 -2.76 -35.67 -1.24
CA GLY A 89 -3.53 -34.42 -1.37
C GLY A 89 -3.56 -33.46 -0.16
N PRO A 90 -4.21 -32.30 -0.33
CA PRO A 90 -5.44 -32.05 0.43
C PRO A 90 -6.61 -31.48 -0.39
N GLY A 91 -7.81 -31.60 0.17
CA GLY A 91 -9.14 -31.46 -0.44
C GLY A 91 -9.40 -30.24 -1.32
N HIS A 92 -9.92 -30.52 -2.52
CA HIS A 92 -10.56 -29.55 -3.40
C HIS A 92 -12.00 -29.31 -2.97
N HIS A 93 -12.35 -28.07 -2.64
CA HIS A 93 -13.73 -27.57 -2.69
C HIS A 93 -14.01 -27.09 -4.12
N PRO A 94 -15.01 -27.64 -4.83
CA PRO A 94 -15.40 -27.12 -6.14
C PRO A 94 -16.32 -25.89 -5.99
N LEU A 95 -15.99 -24.83 -6.73
CA LEU A 95 -16.89 -23.70 -7.01
C LEU A 95 -18.02 -24.18 -7.96
N PRO A 96 -19.29 -23.78 -7.79
CA PRO A 96 -20.38 -24.22 -8.66
C PRO A 96 -20.43 -23.48 -10.02
N ASP A 97 -20.59 -24.26 -11.11
CA ASP A 97 -20.87 -23.83 -12.50
C ASP A 97 -22.31 -23.26 -12.61
N PRO A 98 -22.51 -22.07 -13.23
CA PRO A 98 -23.83 -21.46 -13.39
C PRO A 98 -24.51 -21.95 -14.67
N ARG A 99 -25.05 -23.18 -14.67
CA ARG A 99 -25.98 -23.65 -15.71
C ARG A 99 -27.06 -24.56 -15.14
N HIS A 100 -28.22 -23.98 -14.78
CA HIS A 100 -29.53 -24.61 -15.04
C HIS A 100 -30.68 -23.59 -14.99
N ARG A 101 -31.55 -23.71 -16.00
CA ARG A 101 -32.77 -22.94 -16.26
C ARG A 101 -33.97 -23.61 -15.56
N ARG A 102 -34.86 -22.75 -15.03
CA ARG A 102 -36.35 -22.80 -14.94
C ARG A 102 -37.09 -24.10 -14.57
N GLU A 103 -37.99 -23.94 -13.58
CA GLU A 103 -39.45 -24.20 -13.53
C GLU A 103 -39.87 -23.74 -12.10
N GLY A 104 -40.87 -22.92 -11.79
CA GLY A 104 -42.30 -22.86 -12.15
C GLY A 104 -43.06 -22.75 -10.80
N GLY A 105 -43.95 -21.76 -10.59
CA GLY A 105 -44.77 -21.70 -9.37
C GLY A 105 -45.24 -20.32 -8.89
N GLU A 106 -46.31 -19.83 -9.54
CA GLU A 106 -47.49 -19.12 -9.01
C GLU A 106 -47.41 -17.83 -8.16
N VAL A 107 -48.29 -16.91 -8.58
CA VAL A 107 -48.61 -15.58 -8.03
C VAL A 107 -49.95 -15.66 -7.29
N PRO A 108 -50.15 -14.92 -6.20
CA PRO A 108 -51.27 -13.97 -6.14
C PRO A 108 -50.80 -12.62 -5.54
N GLY A 109 -51.15 -11.43 -6.03
CA GLY A 109 -52.48 -10.96 -6.40
C GLY A 109 -53.08 -10.16 -5.24
N GLY A 110 -52.82 -8.84 -5.17
CA GLY A 110 -53.44 -7.96 -4.17
C GLY A 110 -52.90 -6.52 -4.13
N LEU A 111 -53.50 -5.63 -4.92
CA LEU A 111 -53.47 -4.17 -4.67
C LEU A 111 -54.41 -3.85 -3.50
N PRO A 112 -54.15 -2.77 -2.73
CA PRO A 112 -54.98 -1.59 -2.98
C PRO A 112 -54.33 -0.20 -2.76
N ARG A 113 -54.78 0.70 -3.64
CA ARG A 113 -55.24 2.08 -3.41
C ARG A 113 -54.25 3.20 -3.03
N ARG A 114 -54.23 4.14 -3.97
CA ARG A 114 -53.81 5.55 -3.89
C ARG A 114 -54.53 6.29 -2.76
N HIS A 115 -53.75 7.05 -1.97
CA HIS A 115 -54.20 8.31 -1.41
C HIS A 115 -53.20 9.40 -1.77
N ALA A 116 -53.72 10.48 -2.36
CA ALA A 116 -53.05 11.72 -2.66
C ALA A 116 -53.19 12.68 -1.47
N GLY A 117 -52.16 13.52 -1.27
CA GLY A 117 -52.27 14.77 -0.50
C GLY A 117 -51.19 14.93 0.57
N GLY A 118 -50.34 15.95 0.40
CA GLY A 118 -49.50 16.46 1.49
C GLY A 118 -48.10 16.86 1.08
N SER A 119 -47.99 17.97 0.34
CA SER A 119 -46.75 18.73 0.16
C SER A 119 -46.16 19.16 1.51
N GLN A 120 -44.95 18.71 1.83
CA GLN A 120 -44.04 19.46 2.71
C GLN A 120 -42.62 19.38 2.15
N GLU A 121 -42.17 20.54 1.68
CA GLU A 121 -40.77 20.89 1.48
C GLU A 121 -40.03 20.68 2.80
N GLY A 122 -39.22 19.62 2.86
CA GLY A 122 -38.30 19.36 3.95
C GLY A 122 -36.90 19.32 3.38
N ARG A 123 -36.15 20.40 3.56
CA ARG A 123 -34.70 20.49 3.32
C ARG A 123 -34.04 19.23 3.87
N GLY A 124 -33.61 18.33 2.99
CA GLY A 124 -32.81 17.17 3.37
C GLY A 124 -31.52 17.68 3.99
N ALA A 125 -31.46 17.67 5.33
CA ALA A 125 -30.22 17.81 6.05
C ALA A 125 -29.29 16.72 5.48
N ALA A 126 -28.22 17.14 4.80
CA ALA A 126 -27.18 16.25 4.35
C ALA A 126 -26.67 15.51 5.59
N ALA A 127 -27.07 14.25 5.75
CA ALA A 127 -26.55 13.41 6.80
C ALA A 127 -25.02 13.42 6.66
N ALA A 128 -24.32 13.92 7.68
CA ALA A 128 -22.88 14.00 7.66
C ALA A 128 -22.33 12.61 7.30
N VAL A 129 -21.63 12.54 6.16
CA VAL A 129 -21.07 11.28 5.66
C VAL A 129 -20.01 10.83 6.68
N ARG A 130 -20.37 9.90 7.56
CA ARG A 130 -19.49 9.38 8.62
C ARG A 130 -18.21 8.72 8.08
N PHE A 131 -18.25 8.26 6.82
CA PHE A 131 -17.16 7.54 6.16
C PHE A 131 -16.86 8.13 4.79
N VAL A 132 -15.72 8.80 4.64
CA VAL A 132 -15.32 9.49 3.41
C VAL A 132 -14.19 8.71 2.72
N PRO A 133 -14.26 8.43 1.40
CA PRO A 133 -13.20 7.73 0.69
C PRO A 133 -12.06 8.71 0.41
N HIS A 134 -11.11 8.80 1.33
CA HIS A 134 -9.96 9.69 1.22
C HIS A 134 -8.91 9.18 0.22
N VAL A 135 -8.84 7.86 0.03
CA VAL A 135 -7.88 7.23 -0.87
C VAL A 135 -8.59 6.21 -1.76
N VAL A 136 -8.50 6.38 -3.06
CA VAL A 136 -9.04 5.43 -4.04
C VAL A 136 -7.87 4.92 -4.88
N ALA A 137 -7.62 3.61 -4.82
CA ALA A 137 -6.64 2.97 -5.70
C ALA A 137 -7.35 2.42 -6.93
N TRP A 138 -6.99 2.89 -8.12
CA TRP A 138 -7.64 2.47 -9.34
C TRP A 138 -6.69 1.63 -10.17
N ASN A 139 -7.03 0.35 -10.36
CA ASN A 139 -6.36 -0.47 -11.36
C ASN A 139 -7.00 -0.20 -12.72
N LEU A 140 -6.32 0.54 -13.58
CA LEU A 140 -6.83 0.96 -14.89
C LEU A 140 -6.72 -0.12 -15.97
N THR A 141 -5.87 -1.12 -15.76
CA THR A 141 -5.52 -2.12 -16.77
C THR A 141 -5.03 -3.41 -16.12
N ARG A 142 -5.14 -4.55 -16.81
CA ARG A 142 -4.44 -5.81 -16.49
C ARG A 142 -3.16 -5.99 -17.31
N ARG A 143 -2.93 -5.16 -18.34
CA ARG A 143 -1.72 -5.21 -19.16
C ARG A 143 -0.51 -4.71 -18.39
N CYS A 144 0.59 -5.46 -18.45
CA CYS A 144 1.86 -5.07 -17.83
C CYS A 144 3.03 -5.52 -18.70
N ASN A 145 4.09 -4.73 -18.78
CA ASN A 145 5.32 -5.12 -19.50
C ASN A 145 6.23 -6.03 -18.65
N LEU A 146 5.84 -6.33 -17.41
CA LEU A 146 6.50 -7.27 -16.50
C LEU A 146 5.53 -8.36 -16.05
N GLU A 147 6.03 -9.41 -15.43
CA GLU A 147 5.23 -10.56 -14.97
C GLU A 147 5.58 -10.96 -13.53
N CYS A 148 5.60 -9.99 -12.60
CA CYS A 148 6.09 -10.20 -11.24
C CYS A 148 5.45 -11.40 -10.53
N ALA A 149 6.26 -12.15 -9.77
CA ALA A 149 5.84 -13.36 -9.07
C ALA A 149 4.75 -13.10 -8.01
N HIS A 150 4.71 -11.90 -7.42
CA HIS A 150 3.80 -11.53 -6.32
C HIS A 150 2.58 -10.69 -6.77
N CYS A 151 2.33 -10.58 -8.07
CA CYS A 151 1.32 -9.64 -8.58
C CYS A 151 -0.10 -10.04 -8.13
N TYR A 152 -0.76 -9.16 -7.37
CA TYR A 152 -2.07 -9.40 -6.76
C TYR A 152 -3.24 -9.42 -7.76
N ILE A 153 -3.10 -8.76 -8.92
CA ILE A 153 -4.09 -8.81 -10.03
C ILE A 153 -3.69 -9.74 -11.16
N ALA A 154 -2.58 -10.48 -11.00
CA ALA A 154 -2.04 -11.37 -12.04
C ALA A 154 -1.84 -10.69 -13.42
N ALA A 155 -1.55 -9.39 -13.44
CA ALA A 155 -1.30 -8.60 -14.65
C ALA A 155 -0.07 -9.08 -15.42
N GLY A 156 -0.02 -8.93 -16.74
CA GLY A 156 1.11 -9.43 -17.52
C GLY A 156 1.11 -9.00 -18.98
N PRO A 157 2.15 -9.40 -19.74
CA PRO A 157 2.32 -9.00 -21.13
C PRO A 157 1.34 -9.69 -22.09
N ARG A 158 0.68 -10.76 -21.63
CA ARG A 158 -0.31 -11.53 -22.39
C ARG A 158 -1.75 -11.08 -22.12
N GLU A 159 -1.97 -10.19 -21.16
CA GLU A 159 -3.28 -9.64 -20.87
C GLU A 159 -3.75 -8.72 -21.99
N THR A 160 -5.06 -8.56 -22.12
CA THR A 160 -5.67 -7.69 -23.14
C THR A 160 -6.57 -6.65 -22.47
N ALA A 161 -6.98 -5.64 -23.23
CA ALA A 161 -7.94 -4.64 -22.76
C ALA A 161 -9.40 -5.17 -22.68
N THR A 162 -9.61 -6.47 -22.89
CA THR A 162 -10.95 -7.07 -22.93
C THR A 162 -11.65 -6.90 -21.58
N GLY A 163 -12.79 -6.22 -21.60
CA GLY A 163 -13.59 -5.93 -20.40
C GLY A 163 -13.06 -4.80 -19.51
N GLU A 164 -11.91 -4.20 -19.84
CA GLU A 164 -11.42 -2.98 -19.17
C GLU A 164 -12.42 -1.83 -19.37
N LEU A 165 -12.52 -0.93 -18.39
CA LEU A 165 -13.30 0.30 -18.50
C LEU A 165 -12.70 1.19 -19.58
N ASP A 166 -13.55 1.69 -20.47
CA ASP A 166 -13.15 2.67 -21.47
C ASP A 166 -12.90 4.06 -20.84
N THR A 167 -12.45 5.02 -21.65
CA THR A 167 -12.13 6.38 -21.18
C THR A 167 -13.35 7.12 -20.65
N ALA A 168 -14.53 6.95 -21.26
CA ALA A 168 -15.75 7.62 -20.87
C ALA A 168 -16.28 7.07 -19.54
N GLU A 169 -16.26 5.75 -19.37
CA GLU A 169 -16.57 5.07 -18.12
C GLU A 169 -15.63 5.53 -17.00
N CYS A 170 -14.32 5.60 -17.26
CA CYS A 170 -13.35 6.10 -16.29
C CYS A 170 -13.60 7.56 -15.89
N ARG A 171 -13.94 8.45 -16.83
CA ARG A 171 -14.26 9.85 -16.51
C ARG A 171 -15.50 9.98 -15.64
N ARG A 172 -16.59 9.29 -16.01
CA ARG A 172 -17.83 9.27 -15.23
C ARG A 172 -17.57 8.81 -13.79
N ILE A 173 -16.84 7.71 -13.62
CA ILE A 173 -16.53 7.18 -12.29
C ILE A 173 -15.65 8.15 -11.49
N ALA A 174 -14.70 8.85 -12.14
CA ALA A 174 -13.90 9.88 -11.49
C ALA A 174 -14.78 11.04 -10.97
N ASP A 175 -15.77 11.47 -11.76
CA ASP A 175 -16.73 12.51 -11.36
C ASP A 175 -17.60 12.06 -10.18
N GLU A 176 -18.04 10.79 -10.18
CA GLU A 176 -18.82 10.22 -9.07
C GLU A 176 -18.00 10.15 -7.78
N ILE A 177 -16.71 9.79 -7.85
CA ILE A 177 -15.80 9.83 -6.69
C ILE A 177 -15.68 11.26 -6.16
N LEU A 178 -15.47 12.23 -7.04
CA LEU A 178 -15.33 13.64 -6.70
C LEU A 178 -16.61 14.24 -6.09
N ALA A 179 -17.77 13.77 -6.51
CA ALA A 179 -19.06 14.15 -5.92
C ALA A 179 -19.20 13.64 -4.47
N VAL A 180 -18.57 12.51 -4.11
CA VAL A 180 -18.56 11.99 -2.73
C VAL A 180 -17.47 12.65 -1.89
N ASN A 181 -16.29 12.88 -2.47
CA ASN A 181 -15.19 13.58 -1.83
C ASN A 181 -14.50 14.48 -2.87
N PRO A 182 -14.59 15.82 -2.76
CA PRO A 182 -14.02 16.73 -3.74
C PRO A 182 -12.48 16.79 -3.77
N THR A 183 -11.81 16.26 -2.75
CA THR A 183 -10.33 16.27 -2.69
C THR A 183 -9.76 14.92 -2.23
N PRO A 184 -9.99 13.84 -2.99
CA PRO A 184 -9.46 12.52 -2.70
C PRO A 184 -8.01 12.41 -3.18
N LEU A 185 -7.27 11.45 -2.63
CA LEU A 185 -6.05 10.94 -3.26
C LEU A 185 -6.43 9.79 -4.19
N LEU A 186 -6.24 10.01 -5.49
CA LEU A 186 -6.46 9.00 -6.52
C LEU A 186 -5.12 8.38 -6.93
N ILE A 187 -4.96 7.09 -6.66
CA ILE A 187 -3.77 6.33 -7.02
C ILE A 187 -4.07 5.54 -8.29
N LEU A 188 -3.67 6.08 -9.44
CA LEU A 188 -3.80 5.44 -10.74
C LEU A 188 -2.70 4.37 -10.88
N SER A 189 -3.12 3.12 -11.01
CA SER A 189 -2.24 1.95 -11.07
C SER A 189 -2.92 0.88 -11.94
N GLY A 190 -2.75 -0.41 -11.61
CA GLY A 190 -3.22 -1.54 -12.41
C GLY A 190 -2.20 -1.88 -13.48
N GLY A 191 -2.06 -3.17 -13.78
CA GLY A 191 -0.94 -3.75 -14.49
C GLY A 191 0.29 -2.86 -14.46
N GLU A 192 0.66 -2.33 -15.62
CA GLU A 192 1.45 -1.11 -15.74
C GLU A 192 0.59 0.02 -16.32
N PRO A 193 0.25 1.09 -15.56
CA PRO A 193 -0.62 2.16 -16.06
C PRO A 193 0.02 2.92 -17.22
N LEU A 194 1.36 2.98 -17.31
CA LEU A 194 2.06 3.66 -18.41
C LEU A 194 1.88 2.99 -19.78
N LEU A 195 1.25 1.81 -19.83
CA LEU A 195 0.83 1.16 -21.08
C LEU A 195 -0.55 1.60 -21.57
N ARG A 196 -1.31 2.35 -20.76
CA ARG A 196 -2.64 2.82 -21.10
C ARG A 196 -2.55 4.14 -21.89
N PRO A 197 -3.07 4.22 -23.14
CA PRO A 197 -2.89 5.39 -24.01
C PRO A 197 -3.53 6.69 -23.48
N ASP A 198 -4.63 6.58 -22.74
CA ASP A 198 -5.43 7.68 -22.20
C ASP A 198 -5.06 8.01 -20.73
N LEU A 199 -3.92 7.53 -20.20
CA LEU A 199 -3.54 7.77 -18.81
C LEU A 199 -3.47 9.26 -18.45
N GLU A 200 -2.77 10.06 -19.26
CA GLU A 200 -2.64 11.50 -19.03
C GLU A 200 -4.00 12.22 -19.10
N GLU A 201 -4.88 11.78 -19.99
CA GLU A 201 -6.24 12.32 -20.13
C GLU A 201 -7.08 12.07 -18.86
N LEU A 202 -7.02 10.85 -18.32
CA LEU A 202 -7.70 10.49 -17.07
C LEU A 202 -7.11 11.20 -15.86
N ALA A 203 -5.79 11.33 -15.80
CA ALA A 203 -5.10 12.07 -14.74
C ALA A 203 -5.48 13.55 -14.76
N ALA A 204 -5.48 14.19 -15.93
CA ALA A 204 -5.86 15.58 -16.10
C ALA A 204 -7.31 15.83 -15.69
N HIS A 205 -8.22 14.95 -16.10
CA HIS A 205 -9.64 15.03 -15.71
C HIS A 205 -9.82 15.00 -14.20
N ALA A 206 -9.24 13.98 -13.53
CA ALA A 206 -9.36 13.85 -12.08
C ALA A 206 -8.69 15.01 -11.32
N ALA A 207 -7.51 15.46 -11.78
CA ALA A 207 -6.78 16.57 -11.17
C ALA A 207 -7.54 17.90 -11.31
N ALA A 208 -8.10 18.19 -12.48
CA ALA A 208 -8.93 19.38 -12.71
C ALA A 208 -10.18 19.40 -11.83
N GLY A 209 -10.75 18.22 -11.54
CA GLY A 209 -11.87 18.05 -10.63
C GLY A 209 -11.54 18.16 -9.13
N GLY A 210 -10.25 18.26 -8.76
CA GLY A 210 -9.80 18.46 -7.37
C GLY A 210 -9.06 17.28 -6.74
N ALA A 211 -8.92 16.16 -7.45
CA ALA A 211 -8.16 15.03 -6.94
C ALA A 211 -6.66 15.31 -6.88
N THR A 212 -6.00 14.82 -5.82
CA THR A 212 -4.56 14.64 -5.85
C THR A 212 -4.26 13.32 -6.55
N VAL A 213 -3.66 13.40 -7.74
CA VAL A 213 -3.38 12.21 -8.55
C VAL A 213 -1.93 11.74 -8.35
N VAL A 214 -1.77 10.45 -8.07
CA VAL A 214 -0.47 9.75 -7.97
C VAL A 214 -0.50 8.52 -8.88
N VAL A 215 0.61 8.19 -9.54
CA VAL A 215 0.72 7.01 -10.42
C VAL A 215 1.58 5.93 -9.78
N GLY A 216 1.06 4.71 -9.64
CA GLY A 216 1.81 3.54 -9.20
C GLY A 216 2.34 2.73 -10.38
N THR A 217 3.66 2.69 -10.55
CA THR A 217 4.35 2.14 -11.74
C THR A 217 5.53 1.23 -11.36
N ASN A 218 5.91 0.32 -12.26
CA ASN A 218 7.15 -0.43 -12.17
C ASN A 218 8.39 0.43 -12.51
N GLY A 219 8.20 1.62 -13.10
CA GLY A 219 9.23 2.63 -13.36
C GLY A 219 10.03 2.44 -14.66
N THR A 220 9.90 1.30 -15.33
CA THR A 220 10.71 0.98 -16.52
C THR A 220 10.40 1.85 -17.74
N LEU A 221 9.21 2.47 -17.78
CA LEU A 221 8.73 3.32 -18.89
C LEU A 221 8.78 4.82 -18.57
N LEU A 222 9.44 5.22 -17.48
CA LEU A 222 9.58 6.62 -17.08
C LEU A 222 10.75 7.29 -17.82
N THR A 223 10.46 7.78 -19.02
CA THR A 223 11.34 8.69 -19.79
C THR A 223 11.12 10.15 -19.36
N ASP A 224 12.04 11.04 -19.73
CA ASP A 224 11.88 12.49 -19.50
C ASP A 224 10.58 13.03 -20.09
N GLN A 225 10.25 12.62 -21.32
CA GLN A 225 9.00 13.00 -21.99
C GLN A 225 7.77 12.50 -21.21
N ARG A 226 7.79 11.25 -20.74
CA ARG A 226 6.67 10.68 -19.98
C ARG A 226 6.50 11.39 -18.64
N ILE A 227 7.58 11.68 -17.93
CA ILE A 227 7.53 12.41 -16.66
C ILE A 227 6.96 13.82 -16.87
N ALA A 228 7.41 14.53 -17.90
CA ALA A 228 6.89 15.85 -18.24
C ALA A 228 5.39 15.82 -18.58
N ALA A 229 4.94 14.83 -19.35
CA ALA A 229 3.53 14.64 -19.70
C ALA A 229 2.66 14.37 -18.47
N LEU A 230 3.09 13.48 -17.57
CA LEU A 230 2.39 13.21 -16.31
C LEU A 230 2.28 14.47 -15.45
N LYS A 231 3.37 15.26 -15.34
CA LYS A 231 3.33 16.54 -14.60
C LYS A 231 2.34 17.53 -15.22
N ALA A 232 2.34 17.65 -16.55
CA ALA A 232 1.41 18.53 -17.26
C ALA A 232 -0.06 18.09 -17.07
N ALA A 233 -0.30 16.79 -16.95
CA ALA A 233 -1.61 16.22 -16.60
C ALA A 233 -1.99 16.37 -15.12
N GLY A 234 -1.21 17.09 -14.30
CA GLY A 234 -1.52 17.30 -12.89
C GLY A 234 -1.14 16.15 -11.96
N VAL A 235 -0.42 15.13 -12.45
CA VAL A 235 0.13 14.07 -11.59
C VAL A 235 1.17 14.67 -10.66
N ARG A 236 1.00 14.37 -9.38
CA ARG A 236 1.79 14.98 -8.31
C ARG A 236 2.94 14.13 -7.83
N GLY A 237 2.87 12.82 -8.01
CA GLY A 237 3.98 11.96 -7.68
C GLY A 237 3.79 10.57 -8.25
N VAL A 238 4.86 9.79 -8.15
CA VAL A 238 4.87 8.40 -8.61
C VAL A 238 5.27 7.46 -7.49
N ALA A 239 4.64 6.30 -7.41
CA ALA A 239 5.07 5.22 -6.55
C ALA A 239 5.81 4.18 -7.40
N VAL A 240 7.11 4.07 -7.17
CA VAL A 240 8.03 3.25 -7.95
C VAL A 240 8.37 2.00 -7.16
N SER A 241 8.31 0.86 -7.83
CA SER A 241 8.39 -0.43 -7.16
C SER A 241 9.81 -1.00 -7.23
N ILE A 242 10.48 -1.16 -6.08
CA ILE A 242 11.84 -1.71 -5.94
C ILE A 242 11.90 -2.69 -4.78
N ASP A 243 12.20 -3.97 -5.07
CA ASP A 243 12.17 -5.02 -4.04
C ASP A 243 13.55 -5.43 -3.50
N SER A 244 14.64 -5.09 -4.18
CA SER A 244 16.01 -5.34 -3.74
C SER A 244 16.97 -4.45 -4.53
N LEU A 245 18.15 -4.21 -3.97
CA LEU A 245 19.28 -3.56 -4.65
C LEU A 245 20.16 -4.57 -5.40
N ARG A 246 19.88 -5.87 -5.29
CA ARG A 246 20.52 -6.93 -6.07
C ARG A 246 19.74 -7.18 -7.36
N PRO A 247 20.33 -6.97 -8.55
CA PRO A 247 19.66 -7.29 -9.82
C PRO A 247 19.20 -8.75 -9.88
N THR A 248 20.03 -9.67 -9.36
CA THR A 248 19.72 -11.11 -9.31
C THR A 248 18.49 -11.45 -8.46
N TYR A 249 18.07 -10.57 -7.56
CA TYR A 249 16.84 -10.75 -6.80
C TYR A 249 15.69 -9.94 -7.42
N HIS A 250 15.87 -8.63 -7.60
CA HIS A 250 14.84 -7.73 -8.08
C HIS A 250 14.31 -8.14 -9.47
N ASP A 251 15.22 -8.35 -10.43
CA ASP A 251 14.84 -8.65 -11.82
C ASP A 251 14.16 -10.01 -11.93
N ASN A 252 14.64 -11.00 -11.17
CA ASN A 252 14.04 -12.33 -11.13
C ASN A 252 12.67 -12.30 -10.45
N PHE A 253 12.51 -11.60 -9.33
CA PHE A 253 11.23 -11.50 -8.63
C PHE A 253 10.15 -10.77 -9.46
N ARG A 254 10.58 -9.86 -10.34
CA ARG A 254 9.72 -9.10 -11.25
C ARG A 254 9.60 -9.69 -12.65
N HIS A 255 10.36 -10.76 -12.96
CA HIS A 255 10.53 -11.32 -14.30
C HIS A 255 10.85 -10.25 -15.36
N GLY A 256 11.74 -9.33 -15.01
CA GLY A 256 12.14 -8.18 -15.84
C GLY A 256 13.65 -8.01 -15.85
N LYS A 257 14.36 -8.67 -16.76
CA LYS A 257 15.82 -8.52 -16.88
C LYS A 257 16.19 -7.05 -17.12
N GLY A 258 17.06 -6.49 -16.28
CA GLY A 258 17.46 -5.09 -16.32
C GLY A 258 16.47 -4.11 -15.68
N SER A 259 15.39 -4.60 -15.06
CA SER A 259 14.36 -3.73 -14.47
C SER A 259 14.90 -2.87 -13.34
N LEU A 260 15.79 -3.38 -12.48
CA LEU A 260 16.39 -2.59 -11.42
C LEU A 260 17.22 -1.42 -11.98
N ALA A 261 17.99 -1.66 -13.04
CA ALA A 261 18.80 -0.63 -13.68
C ALA A 261 17.91 0.45 -14.34
N ALA A 262 16.87 0.04 -15.07
CA ALA A 262 15.92 0.95 -15.70
C ALA A 262 15.18 1.80 -14.65
N THR A 263 14.69 1.17 -13.59
CA THR A 263 13.94 1.83 -12.52
C THR A 263 14.84 2.76 -11.69
N THR A 264 16.10 2.40 -11.44
CA THR A 264 17.07 3.28 -10.77
C THR A 264 17.39 4.51 -11.63
N ALA A 265 17.58 4.34 -12.94
CA ALA A 265 17.77 5.46 -13.86
C ALA A 265 16.55 6.39 -13.90
N ALA A 266 15.34 5.83 -13.81
CA ALA A 266 14.11 6.61 -13.72
C ALA A 266 14.05 7.50 -12.47
N LEU A 267 14.59 7.05 -11.32
CA LEU A 267 14.66 7.90 -10.10
C LEU A 267 15.52 9.16 -10.31
N GLY A 268 16.61 9.04 -11.08
CA GLY A 268 17.42 10.18 -11.49
C GLY A 268 16.62 11.19 -12.30
N ARG A 269 15.85 10.71 -13.29
CA ARG A 269 14.95 11.57 -14.10
C ARG A 269 13.86 12.22 -13.25
N LEU A 270 13.19 11.45 -12.38
CA LEU A 270 12.17 11.98 -11.47
C LEU A 270 12.73 13.11 -10.60
N THR A 271 13.95 12.95 -10.09
CA THR A 271 14.65 14.00 -9.35
C THR A 271 14.93 15.23 -10.21
N ALA A 272 15.46 15.05 -11.43
CA ALA A 272 15.76 16.15 -12.35
C ALA A 272 14.51 16.96 -12.70
N HIS A 273 13.39 16.28 -12.93
CA HIS A 273 12.09 16.88 -13.22
C HIS A 273 11.37 17.42 -11.98
N ARG A 274 11.91 17.23 -10.77
CA ARG A 274 11.23 17.57 -9.51
C ARG A 274 9.83 16.95 -9.43
N MET A 275 9.74 15.66 -9.72
CA MET A 275 8.57 14.84 -9.47
C MET A 275 8.84 14.03 -8.21
N ASP A 276 7.99 14.18 -7.20
CA ASP A 276 8.13 13.41 -5.97
C ASP A 276 7.86 11.93 -6.23
N PHE A 277 8.60 11.08 -5.52
CA PHE A 277 8.44 9.65 -5.66
C PHE A 277 8.48 8.91 -4.33
N ILE A 278 7.78 7.79 -4.31
CA ILE A 278 7.70 6.84 -3.21
C ILE A 278 8.37 5.56 -3.66
N ILE A 279 9.16 4.94 -2.79
CA ILE A 279 9.65 3.58 -3.01
C ILE A 279 8.66 2.59 -2.38
N GLN A 280 8.22 1.62 -3.17
CA GLN A 280 7.38 0.51 -2.73
C GLN A 280 8.16 -0.79 -2.81
N THR A 281 8.16 -1.55 -1.72
CA THR A 281 8.89 -2.81 -1.59
C THR A 281 7.97 -3.87 -1.03
N THR A 282 7.90 -5.04 -1.66
CA THR A 282 7.27 -6.22 -1.06
C THR A 282 8.30 -6.98 -0.22
N ALA A 283 8.05 -7.08 1.09
CA ALA A 283 8.89 -7.87 1.98
C ALA A 283 8.65 -9.37 1.75
N THR A 284 9.74 -10.13 1.68
CA THR A 284 9.76 -11.57 1.46
C THR A 284 10.88 -12.21 2.28
N LYS A 285 10.92 -13.54 2.34
CA LYS A 285 12.06 -14.26 2.90
C LYS A 285 13.39 -13.94 2.20
N GLY A 286 13.36 -13.65 0.90
CA GLY A 286 14.55 -13.49 0.08
C GLY A 286 15.21 -12.11 0.16
N ASN A 287 14.47 -11.08 0.58
CA ASN A 287 14.98 -9.69 0.67
C ASN A 287 14.89 -9.08 2.08
N ARG A 288 14.28 -9.75 3.08
CA ARG A 288 14.09 -9.18 4.42
C ARG A 288 15.37 -8.64 5.07
N THR A 289 16.51 -9.29 4.81
CA THR A 289 17.82 -8.88 5.35
C THR A 289 18.38 -7.62 4.68
N GLU A 290 17.86 -7.24 3.51
CA GLU A 290 18.28 -6.05 2.76
C GLU A 290 17.41 -4.82 3.06
N LEU A 291 16.27 -4.99 3.76
CA LEU A 291 15.29 -3.91 3.96
C LEU A 291 15.87 -2.68 4.64
N ALA A 292 16.81 -2.86 5.59
CA ALA A 292 17.50 -1.75 6.24
C ALA A 292 18.32 -0.92 5.25
N GLY A 293 19.11 -1.59 4.41
CA GLY A 293 19.91 -0.94 3.37
C GLY A 293 19.04 -0.30 2.29
N LEU A 294 17.93 -0.94 1.93
CA LEU A 294 16.98 -0.41 0.95
C LEU A 294 16.25 0.83 1.47
N ALA A 295 15.87 0.88 2.75
CA ALA A 295 15.28 2.06 3.38
C ALA A 295 16.30 3.22 3.43
N ALA A 296 17.55 2.94 3.82
CA ALA A 296 18.61 3.95 3.81
C ALA A 296 18.84 4.52 2.41
N TRP A 297 18.99 3.64 1.41
CA TRP A 297 19.15 4.02 0.02
C TRP A 297 17.96 4.82 -0.50
N ALA A 298 16.72 4.42 -0.20
CA ALA A 298 15.53 5.18 -0.60
C ALA A 298 15.56 6.62 -0.05
N ALA A 299 15.98 6.79 1.20
CA ALA A 299 16.13 8.11 1.81
C ALA A 299 17.27 8.93 1.18
N GLU A 300 18.32 8.29 0.66
CA GLU A 300 19.43 8.94 -0.07
C GLU A 300 19.02 9.38 -1.47
N GLN A 301 18.24 8.57 -2.18
CA GLN A 301 17.64 8.96 -3.47
C GLN A 301 16.67 10.14 -3.31
N GLY A 302 16.18 10.38 -2.09
CA GLY A 302 15.25 11.45 -1.76
C GLY A 302 13.80 11.07 -1.99
N ALA A 303 13.45 9.80 -1.76
CA ALA A 303 12.07 9.35 -1.74
C ALA A 303 11.31 10.06 -0.60
N VAL A 304 10.06 10.45 -0.86
CA VAL A 304 9.21 11.08 0.18
C VAL A 304 8.62 10.03 1.12
N ALA A 305 8.54 8.77 0.68
CA ALA A 305 8.13 7.65 1.50
C ALA A 305 8.80 6.33 1.07
N PHE A 306 9.00 5.45 2.05
CA PHE A 306 9.32 4.05 1.90
C PHE A 306 8.13 3.24 2.42
N ASN A 307 7.40 2.62 1.49
CA ASN A 307 6.26 1.75 1.79
C ASN A 307 6.70 0.29 1.70
N CYS A 308 6.70 -0.39 2.84
CA CYS A 308 6.94 -1.81 2.92
C CYS A 308 5.61 -2.57 2.92
N TYR A 309 5.34 -3.29 1.84
CA TYR A 309 4.18 -4.16 1.66
C TYR A 309 4.47 -5.56 2.17
N PHE A 310 3.54 -6.09 2.95
CA PHE A 310 3.55 -7.49 3.34
C PHE A 310 2.66 -8.28 2.41
N LEU A 311 3.18 -9.38 1.87
CA LEU A 311 2.53 -10.21 0.86
C LEU A 311 1.20 -10.75 1.37
N VAL A 312 0.09 -10.45 0.70
CA VAL A 312 -1.18 -11.15 0.92
C VAL A 312 -1.36 -12.14 -0.24
N ALA A 313 -1.48 -13.43 0.09
CA ALA A 313 -1.47 -14.55 -0.85
C ALA A 313 -2.68 -14.51 -1.81
N THR A 314 -2.57 -13.72 -2.88
CA THR A 314 -3.60 -13.47 -3.90
C THR A 314 -2.95 -13.29 -5.26
N GLY A 315 -3.72 -13.48 -6.34
CA GLY A 315 -3.19 -13.43 -7.70
C GLY A 315 -2.04 -14.43 -7.88
N ARG A 316 -0.94 -14.00 -8.52
CA ARG A 316 0.26 -14.84 -8.64
C ARG A 316 0.99 -15.05 -7.30
N GLY A 317 0.76 -14.18 -6.33
CA GLY A 317 1.31 -14.33 -4.98
C GLY A 317 0.68 -15.44 -4.15
N ALA A 318 -0.42 -16.07 -4.62
CA ALA A 318 -1.11 -17.13 -3.88
C ALA A 318 -0.23 -18.37 -3.61
N GLY A 319 0.71 -18.69 -4.51
CA GLY A 319 1.64 -19.81 -4.37
C GLY A 319 2.98 -19.46 -3.71
N LEU A 320 3.18 -18.22 -3.27
CA LEU A 320 4.44 -17.78 -2.69
C LEU A 320 4.49 -18.04 -1.18
N SER A 321 5.63 -18.55 -0.72
CA SER A 321 5.93 -18.66 0.71
C SER A 321 6.08 -17.28 1.35
N ASP A 322 5.14 -16.92 2.22
CA ASP A 322 5.17 -15.68 3.01
C ASP A 322 6.15 -15.79 4.20
N LEU A 323 6.42 -14.65 4.85
CA LEU A 323 7.15 -14.58 6.11
C LEU A 323 6.39 -15.33 7.22
N ALA A 324 7.11 -16.06 8.06
CA ALA A 324 6.50 -16.64 9.25
C ALA A 324 6.10 -15.53 10.25
N PRO A 325 5.10 -15.74 11.13
CA PRO A 325 4.60 -14.69 12.03
C PRO A 325 5.67 -13.98 12.88
N LEU A 326 6.68 -14.71 13.38
CA LEU A 326 7.79 -14.11 14.12
C LEU A 326 8.73 -13.27 13.23
N GLU A 327 8.94 -13.69 11.99
CA GLU A 327 9.72 -12.93 11.01
C GLU A 327 8.96 -11.66 10.58
N TYR A 328 7.65 -11.76 10.46
CA TYR A 328 6.74 -10.66 10.19
C TYR A 328 6.83 -9.60 11.30
N GLU A 329 6.71 -10.03 12.56
CA GLU A 329 6.83 -9.18 13.75
C GLU A 329 8.21 -8.48 13.81
N ALA A 330 9.29 -9.20 13.51
CA ALA A 330 10.64 -8.62 13.47
C ALA A 330 10.75 -7.49 12.43
N VAL A 331 10.27 -7.71 11.20
CA VAL A 331 10.27 -6.68 10.16
C VAL A 331 9.41 -5.48 10.57
N LEU A 332 8.26 -5.69 11.22
CA LEU A 332 7.46 -4.58 11.75
C LEU A 332 8.20 -3.79 12.82
N GLY A 333 8.95 -4.48 13.69
CA GLY A 333 9.76 -3.83 14.72
C GLY A 333 10.86 -2.98 14.11
N ASP A 334 11.46 -3.43 13.01
CA ASP A 334 12.44 -2.67 12.24
C ASP A 334 11.81 -1.43 11.60
N LEU A 335 10.64 -1.59 10.96
CA LEU A 335 9.90 -0.48 10.38
C LEU A 335 9.51 0.57 11.43
N ALA A 336 9.13 0.17 12.65
CA ALA A 336 8.79 1.10 13.73
C ALA A 336 10.01 1.92 14.17
N ARG A 337 11.18 1.27 14.27
CA ARG A 337 12.45 1.98 14.54
C ARG A 337 12.81 2.94 13.40
N TRP A 338 12.65 2.52 12.15
CA TRP A 338 12.94 3.36 10.99
C TRP A 338 11.96 4.52 10.84
N GLU A 339 10.68 4.35 11.17
CA GLU A 339 9.71 5.46 11.20
C GLU A 339 10.21 6.61 12.07
N ARG A 340 10.70 6.29 13.28
CA ARG A 340 11.31 7.27 14.15
C ARG A 340 12.63 7.81 13.60
N GLN A 341 13.51 6.94 13.08
CA GLN A 341 14.83 7.32 12.57
C GLN A 341 14.76 8.27 11.37
N TYR A 342 13.85 8.03 10.43
CA TYR A 342 13.69 8.83 9.21
C TYR A 342 12.60 9.90 9.32
N ARG A 343 12.01 10.07 10.51
CA ARG A 343 11.07 11.16 10.79
C ARG A 343 11.74 12.49 10.46
N GLY A 344 11.11 13.28 9.61
CA GLY A 344 11.78 14.48 9.12
C GLY A 344 12.61 14.30 7.83
N ARG A 345 12.53 13.14 7.18
CA ARG A 345 13.26 12.95 5.92
C ARG A 345 12.46 12.14 4.93
N MET A 346 11.86 11.05 5.41
CA MET A 346 11.11 10.12 4.59
C MET A 346 10.08 9.41 5.47
N LEU A 347 8.85 9.29 5.00
CA LEU A 347 7.83 8.52 5.72
C LEU A 347 8.15 7.02 5.60
N VAL A 348 8.13 6.29 6.71
CA VAL A 348 8.22 4.82 6.69
C VAL A 348 6.86 4.25 7.06
N ARG A 349 6.30 3.39 6.20
CA ARG A 349 4.96 2.82 6.42
C ARG A 349 4.96 1.33 6.14
N ALA A 350 4.30 0.58 7.02
CA ALA A 350 3.87 -0.78 6.73
C ALA A 350 2.53 -0.77 5.98
N LYS A 351 2.39 -1.62 4.96
CA LYS A 351 1.16 -1.82 4.18
C LYS A 351 0.69 -3.26 4.33
N CYS A 352 -0.63 -3.43 4.44
CA CYS A 352 -1.26 -4.73 4.76
C CYS A 352 -0.85 -5.32 6.12
N ALA A 353 -0.32 -4.49 7.02
CA ALA A 353 0.14 -4.90 8.34
C ALA A 353 -0.30 -3.91 9.43
N PRO A 354 -1.59 -3.90 9.83
CA PRO A 354 -2.09 -2.98 10.86
C PRO A 354 -1.37 -3.12 12.21
N HIS A 355 -0.79 -4.29 12.50
CA HIS A 355 0.04 -4.55 13.69
C HIS A 355 1.15 -3.52 13.89
N PHE A 356 1.66 -2.92 12.81
CA PHE A 356 2.64 -1.84 12.83
C PHE A 356 2.30 -0.75 13.86
N MET A 357 1.04 -0.38 13.99
CA MET A 357 0.60 0.69 14.90
C MET A 357 0.84 0.33 16.37
N ARG A 358 0.69 -0.95 16.74
CA ARG A 358 1.05 -1.42 18.09
C ARG A 358 2.55 -1.29 18.34
N LEU A 359 3.38 -1.71 17.40
CA LEU A 359 4.83 -1.65 17.58
C LEU A 359 5.34 -0.19 17.62
N VAL A 360 4.72 0.71 16.86
CA VAL A 360 4.98 2.15 16.97
C VAL A 360 4.57 2.65 18.35
N HIS A 361 3.39 2.30 18.85
CA HIS A 361 2.97 2.67 20.20
C HIS A 361 3.92 2.13 21.29
N ASP A 362 4.34 0.87 21.19
CA ASP A 362 5.24 0.25 22.17
C ASP A 362 6.63 0.93 22.20
N THR A 363 7.06 1.53 21.08
CA THR A 363 8.41 2.13 20.93
C THR A 363 8.42 3.66 21.02
N ASP A 364 7.35 4.32 20.61
CA ASP A 364 7.16 5.78 20.60
C ASP A 364 5.67 6.15 20.72
N PRO A 365 5.10 6.18 21.94
CA PRO A 365 3.69 6.52 22.21
C PRO A 365 3.27 7.93 21.78
N ASP A 366 4.23 8.81 21.48
CA ASP A 366 4.02 10.18 21.02
C ASP A 366 4.20 10.30 19.49
N SER A 367 4.42 9.18 18.79
CA SER A 367 4.59 9.19 17.34
C SER A 367 3.35 9.78 16.66
N PRO A 368 3.51 10.77 15.76
CA PRO A 368 2.38 11.34 15.01
C PRO A 368 1.64 10.31 14.15
N VAL A 369 2.25 9.14 13.89
CA VAL A 369 1.59 8.03 13.19
C VAL A 369 0.44 7.45 14.01
N LEU A 370 0.41 7.64 15.33
CA LEU A 370 -0.65 7.16 16.23
C LEU A 370 -1.85 8.10 16.31
N ASN A 371 -1.73 9.33 15.79
CA ASN A 371 -2.81 10.32 15.83
C ASN A 371 -3.98 9.96 14.90
N TYR A 372 -3.82 8.95 14.05
CA TYR A 372 -4.87 8.50 13.14
C TYR A 372 -5.68 7.38 13.81
N GLU A 373 -7.00 7.58 13.90
CA GLU A 373 -7.94 6.52 14.25
C GLU A 373 -8.05 5.53 13.08
N THR A 374 -7.08 4.60 12.97
CA THR A 374 -7.10 3.63 11.86
C THR A 374 -6.93 2.20 12.32
N ARG A 375 -8.06 1.56 12.64
CA ARG A 375 -8.30 0.20 12.15
C ARG A 375 -7.96 0.11 10.65
N CYS A 376 -7.72 -1.09 10.13
CA CYS A 376 -7.55 -1.33 8.69
C CYS A 376 -8.45 -0.39 7.84
N PRO A 377 -7.87 0.47 6.97
CA PRO A 377 -8.63 1.57 6.33
C PRO A 377 -9.60 1.08 5.24
N CYS A 378 -9.51 -0.20 4.88
CA CYS A 378 -10.26 -0.82 3.79
C CYS A 378 -11.77 -0.74 4.06
N GLY A 379 -12.51 -0.14 3.12
CA GLY A 379 -13.94 0.10 3.20
C GLY A 379 -14.37 1.22 4.15
N VAL A 380 -13.45 1.80 4.93
CA VAL A 380 -13.73 2.92 5.85
C VAL A 380 -13.36 4.25 5.22
N GLN A 381 -12.16 4.32 4.64
CA GLN A 381 -11.60 5.52 4.02
C GLN A 381 -10.74 5.22 2.78
N TYR A 382 -10.57 3.92 2.49
CA TYR A 382 -9.81 3.40 1.38
C TYR A 382 -10.67 2.40 0.59
N CYS A 383 -10.60 2.45 -0.73
CA CYS A 383 -11.11 1.39 -1.61
C CYS A 383 -10.24 1.20 -2.85
N ARG A 384 -10.52 0.14 -3.60
CA ARG A 384 -9.93 -0.13 -4.91
C ARG A 384 -11.03 -0.24 -5.97
N ILE A 385 -10.75 0.24 -7.18
CA ILE A 385 -11.52 -0.06 -8.40
C ILE A 385 -10.69 -0.98 -9.30
N THR A 386 -11.27 -2.09 -9.78
CA THR A 386 -10.63 -3.01 -10.71
C THR A 386 -10.71 -2.51 -12.17
N PRO A 387 -9.92 -3.07 -13.10
CA PRO A 387 -9.96 -2.64 -14.50
C PRO A 387 -11.34 -2.80 -15.14
N ASP A 388 -12.14 -3.75 -14.67
CA ASP A 388 -13.50 -4.06 -15.10
C ASP A 388 -14.60 -3.37 -14.29
N GLY A 389 -14.26 -2.41 -13.42
CA GLY A 389 -15.23 -1.56 -12.72
C GLY A 389 -15.79 -2.11 -11.41
N GLN A 390 -15.23 -3.18 -10.86
CA GLN A 390 -15.63 -3.68 -9.54
C GLN A 390 -15.03 -2.80 -8.44
N LEU A 391 -15.87 -2.33 -7.52
CA LEU A 391 -15.42 -1.65 -6.31
C LEU A 391 -15.11 -2.69 -5.23
N THR A 392 -13.87 -2.73 -4.73
CA THR A 392 -13.48 -3.61 -3.62
C THR A 392 -12.93 -2.81 -2.43
N PRO A 393 -13.09 -3.28 -1.18
CA PRO A 393 -12.57 -2.57 -0.01
C PRO A 393 -11.04 -2.53 0.04
N CYS A 394 -10.37 -3.52 -0.55
CA CYS A 394 -8.93 -3.76 -0.48
C CYS A 394 -8.45 -4.35 -1.81
N PRO A 395 -7.19 -4.13 -2.24
CA PRO A 395 -6.66 -4.77 -3.44
C PRO A 395 -6.51 -6.28 -3.33
N TYR A 396 -6.40 -6.76 -2.10
CA TYR A 396 -6.17 -8.17 -1.77
C TYR A 396 -7.44 -8.87 -1.26
N LEU A 397 -8.58 -8.19 -1.26
CA LEU A 397 -9.87 -8.82 -0.95
C LEU A 397 -10.57 -9.16 -2.27
N PRO A 398 -10.92 -10.44 -2.51
CA PRO A 398 -11.58 -10.86 -3.75
C PRO A 398 -13.05 -10.45 -3.79
N GLU A 399 -13.67 -10.22 -2.64
CA GLU A 399 -15.08 -9.83 -2.53
C GLU A 399 -15.29 -8.39 -3.04
N ALA A 400 -16.15 -8.25 -4.04
CA ALA A 400 -16.59 -6.96 -4.55
C ALA A 400 -17.76 -6.41 -3.72
N ALA A 401 -17.72 -5.11 -3.47
CA ALA A 401 -18.81 -4.37 -2.83
C ALA A 401 -19.92 -4.01 -3.81
N GLY A 402 -19.61 -3.87 -5.12
CA GLY A 402 -20.55 -3.55 -6.18
C GLY A 402 -19.87 -3.32 -7.53
N ASP A 403 -20.67 -3.08 -8.57
CA ASP A 403 -20.23 -2.89 -9.96
C ASP A 403 -20.55 -1.48 -10.47
N LEU A 404 -19.50 -0.69 -10.73
CA LEU A 404 -19.62 0.71 -11.16
C LEU A 404 -20.16 0.90 -12.58
N ARG A 405 -20.37 -0.18 -13.35
CA ARG A 405 -21.13 -0.13 -14.60
C ARG A 405 -22.63 -0.10 -14.40
N ARG A 406 -23.09 -0.52 -13.22
CA ARG A 406 -24.51 -0.74 -12.90
C ARG A 406 -25.01 0.20 -11.82
N GLU A 407 -24.15 0.53 -10.87
CA GLU A 407 -24.45 1.32 -9.68
C GLU A 407 -23.52 2.53 -9.62
N SER A 408 -23.97 3.62 -8.98
CA SER A 408 -23.09 4.77 -8.76
C SER A 408 -22.08 4.49 -7.65
N PHE A 409 -20.92 5.14 -7.70
CA PHE A 409 -19.91 5.05 -6.64
C PHE A 409 -20.48 5.44 -5.27
N ALA A 410 -21.37 6.44 -5.22
CA ALA A 410 -21.98 6.91 -3.97
C ALA A 410 -22.90 5.87 -3.34
N GLU A 411 -23.70 5.16 -4.13
CA GLU A 411 -24.59 4.09 -3.67
C GLU A 411 -23.78 2.94 -3.09
N ILE A 412 -22.83 2.39 -3.86
CA ILE A 412 -21.99 1.29 -3.37
C ILE A 412 -21.24 1.73 -2.11
N TRP A 413 -20.60 2.91 -2.14
CA TRP A 413 -19.80 3.38 -1.01
C TRP A 413 -20.63 3.55 0.26
N ARG A 414 -21.85 4.05 0.21
CA ARG A 414 -22.66 4.29 1.42
C ARG A 414 -23.39 3.04 1.90
N GLU A 415 -23.91 2.25 0.96
CA GLU A 415 -24.95 1.27 1.25
C GLU A 415 -24.49 -0.19 1.16
N ALA A 416 -23.37 -0.48 0.48
CA ALA A 416 -22.95 -1.86 0.23
C ALA A 416 -22.80 -2.66 1.55
N PRO A 417 -23.44 -3.84 1.68
CA PRO A 417 -23.40 -4.66 2.90
C PRO A 417 -21.97 -4.98 3.37
N LEU A 418 -21.07 -5.28 2.43
CA LEU A 418 -19.66 -5.54 2.73
C LEU A 418 -18.98 -4.35 3.40
N LEU A 419 -19.22 -3.13 2.91
CA LEU A 419 -18.62 -1.92 3.47
C LEU A 419 -19.21 -1.59 4.84
N ARG A 420 -20.53 -1.74 5.01
CA ARG A 420 -21.20 -1.60 6.31
C ARG A 420 -20.64 -2.57 7.34
N ARG A 421 -20.47 -3.84 6.99
CA ARG A 421 -19.83 -4.85 7.85
C ARG A 421 -18.43 -4.42 8.28
N LEU A 422 -17.60 -3.90 7.38
CA LEU A 422 -16.25 -3.45 7.72
C LEU A 422 -16.22 -2.23 8.66
N ARG A 423 -17.21 -1.34 8.54
CA ARG A 423 -17.34 -0.10 9.31
C ARG A 423 -17.90 -0.31 10.71
N GLU A 424 -18.93 -1.13 10.81
CA GLU A 424 -19.78 -1.24 12.00
C GLU A 424 -19.64 -2.60 12.69
N GLY A 425 -19.10 -3.61 11.99
CA GLY A 425 -18.97 -4.96 12.49
C GLY A 425 -17.93 -5.10 13.61
N ALA A 426 -18.30 -5.88 14.63
CA ALA A 426 -17.42 -6.30 15.71
C ALA A 426 -16.36 -7.29 15.19
N LEU A 427 -15.11 -7.07 15.59
CA LEU A 427 -14.01 -7.99 15.29
C LEU A 427 -14.17 -9.30 16.08
N GLY A 428 -13.92 -10.42 15.43
CA GLY A 428 -13.88 -11.74 16.06
C GLY A 428 -12.51 -12.10 16.65
N GLY A 429 -12.51 -13.17 17.45
CA GLY A 429 -11.30 -13.78 18.03
C GLY A 429 -10.43 -12.79 18.81
N LYS A 430 -9.11 -13.00 18.77
CA LYS A 430 -8.16 -12.18 19.52
C LYS A 430 -8.15 -10.70 19.09
N CYS A 431 -8.45 -10.41 17.82
CA CYS A 431 -8.57 -9.02 17.36
C CYS A 431 -9.75 -8.29 17.99
N GLY A 432 -10.84 -9.00 18.31
CA GLY A 432 -11.99 -8.45 19.04
C GLY A 432 -11.71 -8.19 20.51
N ALA A 433 -10.97 -9.09 21.17
CA ALA A 433 -10.61 -8.96 22.58
C ALA A 433 -9.48 -7.95 22.85
N CYS A 434 -8.64 -7.66 21.85
CA CYS A 434 -7.41 -6.88 22.02
C CYS A 434 -7.63 -5.43 22.47
N GLU A 435 -6.78 -4.97 23.39
CA GLU A 435 -6.62 -3.59 23.82
C GLU A 435 -6.29 -2.64 22.65
N TYR A 436 -5.62 -3.12 21.60
CA TYR A 436 -5.29 -2.34 20.39
C TYR A 436 -6.36 -2.36 19.29
N ARG A 437 -7.56 -2.90 19.53
CA ARG A 437 -8.58 -3.13 18.48
C ARG A 437 -9.04 -1.87 17.74
N LYS A 438 -9.02 -0.69 18.40
CA LYS A 438 -9.33 0.61 17.78
C LYS A 438 -8.20 1.16 16.90
N LEU A 439 -6.95 0.80 17.22
CA LEU A 439 -5.74 1.31 16.55
C LEU A 439 -5.24 0.37 15.43
N CYS A 440 -5.49 -0.94 15.52
CA CYS A 440 -4.96 -1.95 14.60
C CYS A 440 -6.10 -2.76 13.98
N GLY A 441 -6.74 -3.58 14.81
CA GLY A 441 -7.83 -4.47 14.41
C GLY A 441 -7.46 -5.55 13.38
N GLY A 442 -6.19 -5.73 12.99
CA GLY A 442 -5.72 -6.75 12.05
C GLY A 442 -6.12 -6.54 10.57
N CYS A 443 -5.42 -7.20 9.65
CA CYS A 443 -5.68 -7.17 8.21
C CYS A 443 -6.95 -7.94 7.84
N ARG A 444 -7.93 -7.23 7.27
CA ARG A 444 -9.23 -7.81 6.90
C ARG A 444 -9.12 -8.77 5.71
N ALA A 445 -8.19 -8.51 4.79
CA ALA A 445 -7.94 -9.41 3.65
C ALA A 445 -7.32 -10.75 4.08
N ARG A 446 -6.39 -10.74 5.06
CA ARG A 446 -5.82 -12.00 5.61
C ARG A 446 -6.84 -12.78 6.42
N ALA A 447 -7.62 -12.09 7.25
CA ALA A 447 -8.72 -12.69 8.00
C ALA A 447 -9.69 -13.44 7.05
N TYR A 448 -10.08 -12.78 5.96
CA TYR A 448 -10.94 -13.40 4.94
C TYR A 448 -10.25 -14.56 4.21
N ALA A 449 -9.00 -14.39 3.76
CA ALA A 449 -8.29 -15.44 3.03
C ALA A 449 -8.14 -16.74 3.83
N THR A 450 -8.07 -16.66 5.16
CA THR A 450 -7.90 -17.84 6.03
C THR A 450 -9.22 -18.37 6.59
N GLN A 451 -10.18 -17.51 6.93
CA GLN A 451 -11.40 -17.91 7.64
C GLN A 451 -12.70 -17.65 6.87
N GLY A 452 -12.63 -17.06 5.67
CA GLY A 452 -13.81 -16.68 4.89
C GLY A 452 -14.62 -15.53 5.48
N ASP A 453 -14.12 -14.85 6.53
CA ASP A 453 -14.79 -13.73 7.18
C ASP A 453 -13.87 -12.52 7.31
N VAL A 454 -14.31 -11.38 6.76
CA VAL A 454 -13.61 -10.10 6.85
C VAL A 454 -13.54 -9.57 8.29
N LEU A 455 -14.35 -10.07 9.22
CA LEU A 455 -14.34 -9.68 10.64
C LEU A 455 -13.54 -10.63 11.53
N ALA A 456 -13.04 -11.75 11.00
CA ALA A 456 -12.20 -12.69 11.71
C ALA A 456 -10.86 -12.09 12.22
N ALA A 457 -10.17 -12.86 13.06
CA ALA A 457 -8.85 -12.50 13.55
C ALA A 457 -7.80 -12.59 12.43
N ASP A 458 -6.81 -11.69 12.45
CA ASP A 458 -5.66 -11.77 11.55
C ASP A 458 -4.66 -12.83 12.06
N PRO A 459 -4.41 -13.91 11.30
CA PRO A 459 -3.54 -15.00 11.73
C PRO A 459 -2.05 -14.63 11.72
N SER A 460 -1.66 -13.52 11.07
CA SER A 460 -0.25 -13.11 11.00
C SER A 460 0.26 -12.46 12.30
N CYS A 461 -0.65 -12.12 13.22
CA CYS A 461 -0.29 -11.50 14.49
C CYS A 461 0.23 -12.53 15.48
N VAL A 462 1.42 -12.32 16.05
CA VAL A 462 1.92 -13.13 17.18
C VAL A 462 1.52 -12.57 18.55
N TYR A 463 0.92 -11.39 18.59
CA TYR A 463 0.52 -10.77 19.84
C TYR A 463 -0.68 -11.50 20.46
N GLU A 464 -0.59 -11.73 21.77
CA GLU A 464 -1.68 -12.28 22.58
C GLU A 464 -2.22 -11.19 23.51
N PRO A 465 -3.51 -10.84 23.39
CA PRO A 465 -4.15 -9.83 24.22
C PRO A 465 -4.07 -10.11 25.72
N SER A 466 -3.89 -9.06 26.52
CA SER A 466 -3.94 -9.20 27.97
C SER A 466 -5.40 -9.23 28.45
N PRO A 467 -5.85 -10.26 29.17
CA PRO A 467 -7.21 -10.30 29.71
C PRO A 467 -7.47 -9.09 30.62
N GLY A 468 -8.55 -8.34 30.34
CA GLY A 468 -8.96 -7.18 31.15
C GLY A 468 -8.15 -5.89 30.93
N ALA A 469 -7.20 -5.85 29.99
CA ALA A 469 -6.53 -4.60 29.64
C ALA A 469 -7.51 -3.58 29.06
N ALA A 470 -7.36 -2.33 29.48
CA ALA A 470 -8.14 -1.22 28.94
C ALA A 470 -7.85 -1.04 27.45
N VAL A 471 -8.90 -0.76 26.68
CA VAL A 471 -8.75 -0.43 25.26
C VAL A 471 -7.92 0.83 25.13
N PHE A 472 -6.94 0.79 24.23
CA PHE A 472 -6.18 1.96 23.85
C PHE A 472 -7.08 2.97 23.15
N GLU A 473 -7.17 4.17 23.73
CA GLU A 473 -7.82 5.33 23.12
C GLU A 473 -6.73 6.23 22.51
N PRO A 474 -6.77 6.51 21.20
CA PRO A 474 -5.83 7.42 20.56
C PRO A 474 -5.82 8.80 21.22
N ARG A 475 -4.62 9.32 21.51
CA ARG A 475 -4.44 10.61 22.23
C ARG A 475 -5.01 11.83 21.50
N GLN A 476 -5.14 11.76 20.19
CA GLN A 476 -5.78 12.80 19.38
C GLN A 476 -6.70 12.12 18.38
N ALA A 477 -7.97 12.51 18.36
CA ALA A 477 -8.90 12.15 17.31
C ALA A 477 -8.58 12.99 16.06
N VAL A 478 -7.47 12.71 15.36
CA VAL A 478 -7.33 13.22 13.99
C VAL A 478 -8.25 12.38 13.12
N THR A 479 -9.50 12.81 13.05
CA THR A 479 -10.45 12.29 12.08
C THR A 479 -9.99 12.77 10.71
N TYR A 480 -9.73 11.85 9.80
CA TYR A 480 -9.41 12.22 8.43
C TYR A 480 -10.53 13.12 7.85
N GLY A 481 -10.13 14.25 7.28
CA GLY A 481 -11.08 15.20 6.70
C GLY A 481 -11.86 16.05 7.70
N ALA A 482 -11.53 16.04 9.00
CA ALA A 482 -12.12 16.99 9.95
C ALA A 482 -11.90 18.44 9.49
N GLU A 483 -12.95 19.26 9.57
CA GLU A 483 -12.82 20.69 9.28
C GLU A 483 -11.94 21.35 10.35
N PHE A 484 -10.79 21.88 9.94
CA PHE A 484 -9.96 22.70 10.79
C PHE A 484 -10.51 24.12 10.80
N THR A 485 -10.91 24.62 11.97
CA THR A 485 -11.30 26.02 12.15
C THR A 485 -10.05 26.84 12.47
N PRO A 486 -9.61 27.75 11.60
CA PRO A 486 -8.41 28.55 11.84
C PRO A 486 -8.55 29.45 13.06
N GLY A 487 -7.56 29.42 13.96
CA GLY A 487 -7.47 30.34 15.09
C GLY A 487 -6.64 31.59 14.80
N LEU A 488 -5.95 31.65 13.66
CA LEU A 488 -5.24 32.83 13.17
C LEU A 488 -5.87 33.36 11.89
N LYS A 489 -5.54 34.60 11.50
CA LYS A 489 -5.94 35.13 10.18
C LYS A 489 -5.15 34.40 9.10
N TRP A 490 -5.82 33.96 8.03
CA TRP A 490 -5.16 33.34 6.88
C TRP A 490 -5.41 34.20 5.64
N ASP A 491 -4.31 34.60 5.00
CA ASP A 491 -4.32 35.24 3.69
C ASP A 491 -5.00 34.36 2.63
N ALA A 492 -5.65 34.98 1.64
CA ALA A 492 -6.39 34.27 0.60
C ALA A 492 -5.50 33.34 -0.23
N ALA A 493 -4.28 33.77 -0.58
CA ALA A 493 -3.34 32.93 -1.32
C ALA A 493 -2.78 31.80 -0.44
N ALA A 494 -2.61 32.03 0.87
CA ALA A 494 -2.26 30.98 1.82
C ALA A 494 -3.37 29.92 1.95
N ARG A 495 -4.65 30.33 2.00
CA ARG A 495 -5.81 29.40 1.98
C ARG A 495 -5.87 28.62 0.68
N ALA A 496 -5.66 29.28 -0.46
CA ALA A 496 -5.64 28.62 -1.77
C ALA A 496 -4.55 27.54 -1.85
N ARG A 497 -3.37 27.77 -1.25
CA ARG A 497 -2.32 26.75 -1.14
C ARG A 497 -2.73 25.55 -0.29
N MET A 498 -3.41 25.76 0.83
CA MET A 498 -3.89 24.67 1.69
C MET A 498 -5.03 23.87 1.03
N ALA A 499 -5.88 24.52 0.23
CA ALA A 499 -6.96 23.85 -0.49
C ALA A 499 -6.44 22.76 -1.45
N ARG A 500 -5.20 22.91 -1.95
CA ARG A 500 -4.52 21.92 -2.81
C ARG A 500 -3.96 20.71 -2.06
N ILE A 501 -3.97 20.73 -0.73
CA ILE A 501 -3.54 19.60 0.10
C ILE A 501 -4.71 18.60 0.20
N PRO A 502 -4.45 17.28 0.06
CA PRO A 502 -5.49 16.27 0.23
C PRO A 502 -6.28 16.48 1.53
N SER A 503 -7.62 16.40 1.45
CA SER A 503 -8.54 16.64 2.58
C SER A 503 -8.09 15.97 3.88
N PHE A 504 -7.63 14.74 3.75
CA PHE A 504 -7.29 13.85 4.84
C PHE A 504 -6.05 14.31 5.66
N VAL A 505 -5.15 15.11 5.10
CA VAL A 505 -3.98 15.68 5.79
C VAL A 505 -4.07 17.20 5.97
N ARG A 506 -5.01 17.87 5.29
CA ARG A 506 -5.13 19.34 5.28
C ARG A 506 -5.24 19.92 6.69
N ALA A 507 -6.14 19.39 7.52
CA ALA A 507 -6.34 19.86 8.89
C ALA A 507 -5.07 19.77 9.74
N VAL A 508 -4.35 18.64 9.65
CA VAL A 508 -3.08 18.43 10.36
C VAL A 508 -2.02 19.43 9.92
N VAL A 509 -1.93 19.70 8.61
CA VAL A 509 -0.97 20.68 8.08
C VAL A 509 -1.34 22.08 8.56
N MET A 510 -2.60 22.47 8.47
CA MET A 510 -3.07 23.79 8.91
C MET A 510 -2.83 24.02 10.41
N GLN A 511 -3.13 23.01 11.25
CA GLN A 511 -2.86 23.07 12.68
C GLN A 511 -1.37 23.31 12.97
N ARG A 512 -0.48 22.54 12.33
CA ARG A 512 0.98 22.69 12.52
C ARG A 512 1.49 24.04 12.07
N VAL A 513 0.95 24.58 10.97
CA VAL A 513 1.27 25.93 10.50
C VAL A 513 0.89 26.97 11.54
N GLU A 514 -0.31 26.88 12.13
CA GLU A 514 -0.71 27.81 13.20
C GLU A 514 0.10 27.64 14.48
N GLU A 515 0.41 26.41 14.89
CA GLU A 515 1.29 26.16 16.05
C GLU A 515 2.68 26.73 15.84
N TYR A 516 3.22 26.62 14.62
CA TYR A 516 4.48 27.27 14.26
C TYR A 516 4.35 28.79 14.32
N ALA A 517 3.31 29.35 13.69
CA ALA A 517 3.04 30.78 13.67
C ALA A 517 2.94 31.37 15.09
N ARG A 518 2.16 30.74 15.97
CA ARG A 518 2.02 31.13 17.39
C ARG A 518 3.36 31.11 18.11
N ARG A 519 4.15 30.05 17.94
CA ARG A 519 5.50 29.95 18.54
C ARG A 519 6.46 31.03 18.08
N HIS A 520 6.27 31.56 16.87
CA HIS A 520 7.13 32.60 16.28
C HIS A 520 6.47 33.99 16.34
N GLY A 521 5.43 34.19 17.16
CA GLY A 521 4.76 35.47 17.35
C GLY A 521 4.01 36.01 16.12
N LYS A 522 3.77 35.16 15.12
CA LYS A 522 3.07 35.53 13.89
C LYS A 522 1.56 35.47 14.13
N ARG A 523 0.84 36.54 13.73
CA ARG A 523 -0.62 36.67 13.91
C ARG A 523 -1.42 36.40 12.64
N GLU A 524 -0.74 36.30 11.50
CA GLU A 524 -1.33 36.06 10.19
C GLU A 524 -0.51 35.01 9.43
N ILE A 525 -1.21 34.10 8.77
CA ILE A 525 -0.63 33.08 7.91
C ILE A 525 -0.59 33.59 6.48
N THR A 526 0.61 33.84 5.99
CA THR A 526 0.88 34.32 4.63
C THR A 526 1.60 33.26 3.78
N PRO A 527 1.62 33.39 2.45
CA PRO A 527 2.43 32.55 1.57
C PRO A 527 3.92 32.50 1.96
N ALA A 528 4.46 33.60 2.50
CA ALA A 528 5.83 33.67 3.00
C ALA A 528 6.00 32.84 4.29
N LEU A 529 5.08 32.96 5.25
CA LEU A 529 5.12 32.15 6.47
C LEU A 529 4.96 30.66 6.17
N LEU A 530 4.10 30.27 5.23
CA LEU A 530 4.02 28.88 4.78
C LEU A 530 5.36 28.36 4.25
N SER A 531 6.12 29.24 3.59
CA SER A 531 7.47 28.90 3.09
C SER A 531 8.50 28.81 4.22
N GLU A 532 8.36 29.64 5.26
CA GLU A 532 9.18 29.64 6.49
C GLU A 532 8.92 28.38 7.33
N VAL A 533 7.64 28.07 7.64
CA VAL A 533 7.21 26.84 8.32
C VAL A 533 7.81 25.63 7.61
N ARG A 534 7.76 25.60 6.27
CA ARG A 534 8.34 24.53 5.47
C ARG A 534 9.86 24.39 5.67
N GLY A 535 10.59 25.50 5.79
CA GLY A 535 12.03 25.48 6.04
C GLY A 535 12.41 25.07 7.46
N ALA A 536 11.49 25.21 8.42
CA ALA A 536 11.73 24.98 9.84
C ALA A 536 11.04 23.73 10.42
N LEU A 537 10.20 23.04 9.64
CA LEU A 537 9.69 21.72 10.03
C LEU A 537 10.88 20.77 10.21
N PRO A 538 10.81 19.79 11.14
CA PRO A 538 11.85 18.78 11.32
C PRO A 538 12.06 17.92 10.06
N VAL A 539 11.23 18.14 9.02
CA VAL A 539 11.51 17.67 7.69
C VAL A 539 12.46 18.64 6.98
N ASP A 540 13.70 18.22 6.71
CA ASP A 540 14.63 18.99 5.87
C ASP A 540 14.12 19.00 4.42
N PHE A 541 13.16 19.89 4.15
CA PHE A 541 12.67 20.24 2.83
C PHE A 541 13.58 21.27 2.14
N SER A 542 14.69 21.69 2.76
CA SER A 542 15.57 22.72 2.19
C SER A 542 16.26 22.24 0.90
N LYS A 543 16.27 20.92 0.64
CA LYS A 543 16.87 20.33 -0.56
C LYS A 543 15.90 20.01 -1.71
N LYS A 544 14.58 19.89 -1.50
CA LYS A 544 13.59 19.63 -2.57
C LYS A 544 12.19 20.18 -2.21
N ARG A 545 11.55 20.92 -3.13
CA ARG A 545 10.17 21.42 -2.99
C ARG A 545 9.16 20.29 -3.27
N PRO A 546 8.24 19.93 -2.34
CA PRO A 546 7.24 18.89 -2.56
C PRO A 546 6.15 19.26 -3.57
N PHE A 547 5.51 18.25 -4.18
CA PHE A 547 4.54 18.34 -5.28
C PHE A 547 3.42 19.35 -5.06
N PHE A 548 2.65 19.14 -4.01
CA PHE A 548 2.06 20.06 -3.04
C PHE A 548 2.16 21.58 -3.29
N VAL A 549 3.34 22.11 -3.62
CA VAL A 549 3.72 23.53 -3.50
C VAL A 549 4.43 24.08 -4.75
N THR A 550 4.09 23.66 -5.96
CA THR A 550 4.51 24.40 -7.17
C THR A 550 3.55 25.56 -7.46
N ASP A 551 4.10 26.77 -7.60
CA ASP A 551 3.43 27.98 -8.13
C ASP A 551 3.34 27.88 -9.66
N VAL A 552 2.67 26.84 -10.17
CA VAL A 552 2.16 26.79 -11.54
C VAL A 552 0.66 26.63 -11.46
#